data_AF-A0A9P2RZ37-F1
#
_entry.id   AF-A0A9P2RZ37-F1
#
_cell.length_a   1.000
_cell.length_b   1.000
_cell.length_c   1.000
_cell.angle_alpha   90.00
_cell.angle_beta   90.00
_cell.angle_gamma   90.00
#
_symmetry.space_group_name_H-M   'P 1'
#
loop_
_entity.id
_entity.type
_entity.pdbx_description
1 polymer ?
#
loop_
_entity_poly.entity_id
_entity_poly.type
_entity_poly.pdbx_seq_one_letter_code
_entity_poly.pdbx_strand_id
1 'polypeptide(L)'
;MVSSIPFLVFFLLLAALFYKVAKIPFSTVIKQLKSIGFFLVIIFVFQVIFVNWLEGVEVVLRLIILFSLSSLISLTTKVSDMVDSIQAGLQPFRCFGINPSKVTMVISMAIRFIPLLSEKFNEVREAQRARGLNSNIAALAIPLIIKTIRMASEVAEALEARCYNVGAVDKVSNDKKNPHNERII
;
A
#
# COMPACT_ATOMS: atom_id res chain seq x y z
N MET A 1 -12.62 -22.50 -25.69
CA MET A 1 -12.31 -21.05 -25.58
C MET A 1 -13.54 -20.15 -25.56
N VAL A 2 -14.70 -20.52 -26.15
CA VAL A 2 -15.94 -19.72 -26.11
C VAL A 2 -16.57 -19.58 -24.71
N SER A 3 -16.20 -20.41 -23.73
CA SER A 3 -16.72 -20.36 -22.35
C SER A 3 -16.20 -19.19 -21.49
N SER A 4 -15.19 -18.43 -21.93
CA SER A 4 -14.66 -17.29 -21.15
C SER A 4 -15.42 -15.97 -21.38
N ILE A 5 -16.15 -15.87 -22.50
CA ILE A 5 -16.96 -14.69 -22.86
C ILE A 5 -18.06 -14.40 -21.82
N PRO A 6 -18.86 -15.37 -21.34
CA PRO A 6 -19.85 -15.09 -20.29
C PRO A 6 -19.19 -14.66 -18.97
N PHE A 7 -18.01 -15.17 -18.64
CA PHE A 7 -17.24 -14.72 -17.46
C PHE A 7 -16.76 -13.27 -17.63
N LEU A 8 -16.24 -12.89 -18.79
CA LEU A 8 -15.83 -11.51 -19.06
C LEU A 8 -17.00 -10.53 -19.02
N VAL A 9 -18.13 -10.89 -19.62
CA VAL A 9 -19.35 -10.07 -19.60
C VAL A 9 -19.89 -9.94 -18.18
N PHE A 10 -19.87 -11.03 -17.40
CA PHE A 10 -20.24 -11.01 -15.99
C PHE A 10 -19.32 -10.09 -15.18
N PHE A 11 -18.00 -10.20 -15.33
CA PHE A 11 -17.03 -9.34 -14.65
C PHE A 11 -17.12 -7.88 -15.07
N LEU A 12 -17.44 -7.60 -16.34
CA LEU A 12 -17.65 -6.25 -16.85
C LEU A 12 -18.93 -5.63 -16.30
N LEU A 13 -20.02 -6.40 -16.24
CA LEU A 13 -21.27 -6.00 -15.58
C LEU A 13 -21.08 -5.77 -14.08
N LEU A 14 -20.33 -6.65 -13.42
CA LEU A 14 -19.99 -6.54 -12.01
C LEU A 14 -19.17 -5.27 -11.76
N ALA A 15 -18.13 -5.02 -12.55
CA ALA A 15 -17.32 -3.80 -12.47
C ALA A 15 -18.16 -2.54 -12.71
N ALA A 16 -19.09 -2.56 -13.67
CA ALA A 16 -20.02 -1.45 -13.94
C ALA A 16 -21.01 -1.23 -12.79
N LEU A 17 -21.51 -2.29 -12.16
CA LEU A 17 -22.38 -2.23 -10.98
C LEU A 17 -21.62 -1.62 -9.79
N PHE A 18 -20.39 -2.09 -9.54
CA PHE A 18 -19.51 -1.56 -8.50
C PHE A 18 -19.17 -0.08 -8.73
N TYR A 19 -18.93 0.34 -9.96
CA TYR A 19 -18.74 1.76 -10.30
C TYR A 19 -19.98 2.61 -10.03
N LYS A 20 -21.18 2.07 -10.32
CA LYS A 20 -22.47 2.70 -9.98
C LYS A 20 -22.69 2.82 -8.47
N VAL A 21 -22.42 1.74 -7.72
CA VAL A 21 -22.56 1.69 -6.27
C VAL A 21 -21.56 2.62 -5.57
N ALA A 22 -20.34 2.73 -6.10
CA ALA A 22 -19.30 3.60 -5.55
C ALA A 22 -19.46 5.09 -5.88
N LYS A 23 -20.46 5.49 -6.70
CA LYS A 23 -20.71 6.88 -7.13
C LYS A 23 -19.46 7.63 -7.63
N ILE A 24 -18.52 6.91 -8.27
CA ILE A 24 -17.30 7.51 -8.81
C ILE A 24 -17.63 8.16 -10.17
N PRO A 25 -17.24 9.42 -10.42
CA PRO A 25 -17.51 10.07 -11.69
C PRO A 25 -16.82 9.31 -12.83
N PHE A 26 -17.57 8.98 -13.87
CA PHE A 26 -17.11 8.27 -15.07
C PHE A 26 -15.90 8.97 -15.76
N SER A 27 -15.72 10.27 -15.49
CA SER A 27 -14.56 11.06 -15.91
C SER A 27 -13.22 10.52 -15.36
N THR A 28 -13.20 9.94 -14.14
CA THR A 28 -12.00 9.33 -13.55
C THR A 28 -11.62 8.04 -14.27
N VAL A 29 -12.59 7.28 -14.76
CA VAL A 29 -12.34 6.11 -15.62
C VAL A 29 -11.69 6.54 -16.92
N ILE A 30 -12.29 7.52 -17.60
CA ILE A 30 -11.81 8.00 -18.91
C ILE A 30 -10.42 8.63 -18.79
N LYS A 31 -10.13 9.37 -17.73
CA LYS A 31 -8.80 9.99 -17.52
C LYS A 31 -7.71 8.94 -17.26
N GLN A 32 -8.03 7.90 -16.50
CA GLN A 32 -7.09 6.79 -16.28
C GLN A 32 -6.91 5.95 -17.55
N LEU A 33 -8.01 5.70 -18.28
CA LEU A 33 -7.98 4.95 -19.53
C LEU A 33 -7.22 5.71 -20.63
N LYS A 34 -7.23 7.05 -20.61
CA LYS A 34 -6.43 7.88 -21.52
C LYS A 34 -4.93 7.71 -21.29
N SER A 35 -4.49 7.61 -20.04
CA SER A 35 -3.05 7.45 -19.73
C SER A 35 -2.54 6.04 -20.04
N ILE A 36 -3.32 5.00 -19.72
CA ILE A 36 -2.95 3.61 -20.00
C ILE A 36 -3.29 3.18 -21.43
N GLY A 37 -4.16 3.92 -22.12
CA GLY A 37 -4.73 3.55 -23.41
C GLY A 37 -3.69 3.40 -24.51
N PHE A 38 -2.61 4.19 -24.47
CA PHE A 38 -1.50 4.02 -25.41
C PHE A 38 -0.86 2.62 -25.29
N PHE A 39 -0.64 2.17 -24.06
CA PHE A 39 -0.09 0.84 -23.79
C PHE A 39 -1.07 -0.27 -24.19
N LEU A 40 -2.36 -0.04 -23.95
CA LEU A 40 -3.42 -1.00 -24.28
C LEU A 40 -3.57 -1.21 -25.80
N VAL A 41 -3.44 -0.14 -26.59
CA VAL A 41 -3.47 -0.20 -28.06
C VAL A 41 -2.27 -0.98 -28.60
N ILE A 42 -1.07 -0.78 -28.05
CA ILE A 42 0.12 -1.54 -28.45
C ILE A 42 -0.09 -3.04 -28.21
N ILE A 43 -0.59 -3.43 -27.03
CA ILE A 43 -0.89 -4.82 -26.70
C ILE A 43 -1.93 -5.41 -27.66
N PHE A 44 -2.96 -4.63 -27.99
CA PHE A 44 -3.99 -5.06 -28.93
C PHE A 44 -3.44 -5.34 -30.32
N VAL A 45 -2.63 -4.41 -30.87
CA VAL A 45 -2.00 -4.58 -32.19
C VAL A 45 -1.08 -5.81 -32.20
N PHE A 46 -0.31 -6.01 -31.14
CA PHE A 46 0.58 -7.17 -31.02
C PHE A 46 -0.23 -8.48 -30.97
N GLN A 47 -1.30 -8.53 -30.18
CA GLN A 47 -2.20 -9.69 -30.09
C GLN A 47 -2.86 -10.02 -31.43
N VAL A 48 -3.32 -9.01 -32.16
CA VAL A 48 -3.96 -9.19 -33.47
C VAL A 48 -2.98 -9.75 -34.50
N ILE A 49 -1.70 -9.34 -34.45
CA ILE A 49 -0.65 -9.80 -35.38
C ILE A 49 -0.19 -11.23 -35.06
N PHE A 50 -0.01 -11.56 -33.78
CA PHE A 50 0.63 -12.83 -33.37
C PHE A 50 -0.34 -13.96 -33.07
N VAL A 51 -1.59 -13.66 -32.73
CA VAL A 51 -2.56 -14.66 -32.27
C VAL A 51 -3.79 -14.62 -33.17
N ASN A 52 -4.81 -13.84 -32.80
CA ASN A 52 -6.09 -13.73 -33.50
C ASN A 52 -6.87 -12.52 -32.96
N TRP A 53 -7.77 -11.96 -33.76
CA TRP A 53 -8.62 -10.82 -33.35
C TRP A 53 -9.47 -11.11 -32.11
N LEU A 54 -10.03 -12.32 -31.99
CA LEU A 54 -10.89 -12.70 -30.87
C LEU A 54 -10.14 -12.77 -29.54
N GLU A 55 -8.91 -13.28 -29.55
CA GLU A 55 -8.07 -13.38 -28.34
C GLU A 55 -7.50 -12.03 -27.92
N GLY A 56 -7.18 -11.17 -28.90
CA GLY A 56 -6.77 -9.79 -28.63
C GLY A 56 -7.84 -8.97 -27.93
N VAL A 57 -9.10 -9.09 -28.36
CA VAL A 57 -10.23 -8.43 -27.70
C VAL A 57 -10.44 -8.96 -26.27
N GLU A 58 -10.33 -10.27 -26.05
CA GLU A 58 -10.44 -10.88 -24.72
C GLU A 58 -9.39 -10.34 -23.75
N VAL A 59 -8.12 -10.25 -24.17
CA VAL A 59 -7.04 -9.75 -23.30
C VAL A 59 -7.18 -8.28 -23.00
N VAL A 60 -7.52 -7.46 -24.00
CA VAL A 60 -7.76 -6.02 -23.77
C VAL A 60 -8.92 -5.82 -22.80
N LEU A 61 -10.02 -6.55 -22.97
CA LEU A 61 -11.18 -6.45 -22.09
C LEU A 61 -10.83 -6.88 -20.65
N ARG A 62 -10.07 -7.97 -20.49
CA ARG A 62 -9.57 -8.43 -19.19
C ARG A 62 -8.73 -7.37 -18.49
N LEU A 63 -7.82 -6.72 -19.22
CA LEU A 63 -6.97 -5.66 -18.67
C LEU A 63 -7.78 -4.44 -18.23
N ILE A 64 -8.79 -4.05 -19.01
CA ILE A 64 -9.72 -2.96 -18.63
C ILE A 64 -10.47 -3.30 -17.35
N ILE A 65 -10.98 -4.53 -17.23
CA ILE A 65 -11.71 -4.99 -16.03
C ILE A 65 -10.78 -4.99 -14.81
N LEU A 66 -9.60 -5.60 -14.90
CA LEU A 66 -8.64 -5.66 -13.80
C LEU A 66 -8.21 -4.27 -13.34
N PHE A 67 -7.92 -3.39 -14.31
CA PHE A 67 -7.50 -2.03 -14.01
C PHE A 67 -8.62 -1.20 -13.39
N SER A 68 -9.86 -1.35 -13.88
CA SER A 68 -11.04 -0.71 -13.31
C SER A 68 -11.29 -1.14 -11.86
N LEU A 69 -11.21 -2.45 -11.59
CA LEU A 69 -11.38 -3.01 -10.26
C LEU A 69 -10.23 -2.61 -9.32
N SER A 70 -8.99 -2.58 -9.81
CA SER A 70 -7.81 -2.10 -9.07
C SER A 70 -7.91 -0.60 -8.73
N SER A 71 -8.43 0.20 -9.65
CA SER A 71 -8.65 1.63 -9.40
C SER A 71 -9.72 1.84 -8.34
N LEU A 72 -10.80 1.05 -8.41
CA LEU A 72 -11.88 1.08 -7.43
C LEU A 72 -11.37 0.76 -6.03
N ILE A 73 -10.62 -0.34 -5.85
CA ILE A 73 -10.06 -0.69 -4.54
C ILE A 73 -9.11 0.41 -4.04
N SER A 74 -8.29 0.98 -4.92
CA SER A 74 -7.38 2.08 -4.56
C SER A 74 -8.10 3.36 -4.14
N LEU A 75 -9.27 3.66 -4.72
CA LEU A 75 -10.06 4.85 -4.39
C LEU A 75 -10.95 4.66 -3.17
N THR A 76 -11.39 3.42 -2.92
CA THR A 76 -12.34 3.10 -1.84
C THR A 76 -11.66 2.63 -0.55
N THR A 77 -10.40 2.19 -0.61
CA THR A 77 -9.67 1.67 0.54
C THR A 77 -8.72 2.72 1.11
N LYS A 78 -8.87 3.04 2.41
CA LYS A 78 -7.89 3.86 3.11
C LYS A 78 -6.66 3.02 3.44
N VAL A 79 -5.48 3.64 3.40
CA VAL A 79 -4.21 2.97 3.72
C VAL A 79 -4.23 2.36 5.12
N SER A 80 -4.90 2.99 6.10
CA SER A 80 -5.08 2.45 7.45
C SER A 80 -5.87 1.15 7.48
N ASP A 81 -7.00 1.09 6.77
CA ASP A 81 -7.85 -0.12 6.71
C ASP A 81 -7.11 -1.30 6.02
N MET A 82 -6.23 -0.98 5.07
CA MET A 82 -5.36 -1.96 4.43
C MET A 82 -4.35 -2.58 5.41
N VAL A 83 -3.81 -1.79 6.34
CA VAL A 83 -2.90 -2.29 7.39
C VAL A 83 -3.63 -3.19 8.37
N ASP A 84 -4.86 -2.86 8.74
CA ASP A 84 -5.67 -3.70 9.63
C ASP A 84 -5.99 -5.05 8.96
N SER A 85 -6.23 -5.04 7.65
CA SER A 85 -6.40 -6.26 6.85
C SER A 85 -5.11 -7.10 6.80
N ILE A 86 -3.96 -6.46 6.63
CA ILE A 86 -2.65 -7.11 6.70
C ILE A 86 -2.42 -7.70 8.09
N GLN A 87 -2.79 -6.99 9.17
CA GLN A 87 -2.70 -7.50 10.54
C GLN A 87 -3.53 -8.77 10.73
N ALA A 88 -4.76 -8.80 10.23
CA ALA A 88 -5.61 -9.98 10.26
C ALA A 88 -4.94 -11.17 9.53
N GLY A 89 -4.33 -10.92 8.37
CA GLY A 89 -3.55 -11.91 7.63
C GLY A 89 -2.26 -12.36 8.34
N LEU A 90 -1.69 -11.53 9.22
CA LEU A 90 -0.51 -11.87 10.03
C LEU A 90 -0.84 -12.66 11.30
N GLN A 91 -2.11 -12.75 11.72
CA GLN A 91 -2.51 -13.55 12.88
C GLN A 91 -2.12 -15.05 12.79
N PRO A 92 -2.30 -15.76 11.67
CA PRO A 92 -1.86 -17.17 11.57
C PRO A 92 -0.34 -17.32 11.68
N PHE A 93 0.44 -16.29 11.32
CA PHE A 93 1.90 -16.31 11.43
C PHE A 93 2.43 -16.11 12.86
N ARG A 94 1.54 -15.97 13.86
CA ARG A 94 1.92 -16.01 15.29
C ARG A 94 2.68 -17.29 15.66
N CYS A 95 2.44 -18.39 14.96
CA CYS A 95 3.14 -19.66 15.19
C CYS A 95 4.67 -19.52 15.00
N PHE A 96 5.10 -18.67 14.06
CA PHE A 96 6.51 -18.40 13.75
C PHE A 96 7.19 -17.39 14.69
N GLY A 97 6.50 -16.95 15.75
CA GLY A 97 7.06 -16.02 16.75
C GLY A 97 6.92 -14.53 16.42
N ILE A 98 6.15 -14.18 15.38
CA ILE A 98 5.86 -12.78 15.04
C ILE A 98 4.73 -12.25 15.93
N ASN A 99 4.95 -11.10 16.57
CA ASN A 99 3.91 -10.40 17.32
C ASN A 99 3.17 -9.39 16.40
N PRO A 100 1.94 -9.69 15.94
CA PRO A 100 1.24 -8.82 15.00
C PRO A 100 0.89 -7.46 15.59
N SER A 101 0.68 -7.34 16.90
CA SER A 101 0.35 -6.06 17.54
C SER A 101 1.52 -5.08 17.50
N LYS A 102 2.76 -5.56 17.69
CA LYS A 102 3.95 -4.72 17.51
C LYS A 102 4.12 -4.26 16.07
N VAL A 103 3.95 -5.19 15.14
CA VAL A 103 4.09 -4.92 13.70
C VAL A 103 3.09 -3.84 13.27
N THR A 104 1.82 -3.98 13.66
CA THR A 104 0.79 -2.97 13.38
C THR A 104 1.14 -1.61 14.00
N MET A 105 1.62 -1.59 15.24
CA MET A 105 2.00 -0.34 15.90
C MET A 105 3.13 0.38 15.13
N VAL A 106 4.18 -0.35 14.72
CA VAL A 106 5.28 0.20 13.91
C VAL A 106 4.78 0.67 12.54
N ILE A 107 3.97 -0.12 11.83
CA ILE A 107 3.44 0.25 10.51
C ILE A 107 2.54 1.49 10.58
N SER A 108 1.65 1.56 11.58
CA SER A 108 0.75 2.71 11.76
C SER A 108 1.51 4.01 12.03
N MET A 109 2.58 3.94 12.82
CA MET A 109 3.50 5.06 13.05
C MET A 109 4.26 5.42 11.78
N ALA A 110 4.80 4.44 11.06
CA ALA A 110 5.52 4.65 9.80
C ALA A 110 4.65 5.38 8.77
N ILE A 111 3.40 4.96 8.58
CA ILE A 111 2.47 5.62 7.64
C ILE A 111 2.19 7.06 8.05
N ARG A 112 2.08 7.34 9.35
CA ARG A 112 1.93 8.71 9.87
C ARG A 112 3.23 9.53 9.73
N PHE A 113 4.39 8.89 9.75
CA PHE A 113 5.67 9.55 9.53
C PHE A 113 5.93 9.91 8.07
N ILE A 114 5.33 9.22 7.09
CA ILE A 114 5.45 9.56 5.66
C ILE A 114 5.09 11.04 5.37
N PRO A 115 3.89 11.55 5.73
CA PRO A 115 3.53 12.94 5.46
C PRO A 115 4.44 13.92 6.21
N LEU A 116 4.80 13.62 7.46
CA LEU A 116 5.69 14.46 8.27
C LEU A 116 7.11 14.54 7.68
N LEU A 117 7.65 13.41 7.23
CA LEU A 117 8.96 13.37 6.59
C LEU A 117 8.95 14.07 5.23
N SER A 118 7.83 14.00 4.49
CA SER A 118 7.66 14.74 3.24
C SER A 118 7.68 16.26 3.46
N GLU A 119 7.03 16.74 4.52
CA GLU A 119 7.08 18.15 4.91
C GLU A 119 8.52 18.58 5.27
N LYS A 120 9.21 17.79 6.09
CA LYS A 120 10.62 18.06 6.47
C LYS A 120 11.57 17.99 5.28
N PHE A 121 11.34 17.06 4.36
CA PHE A 121 12.07 16.97 3.11
C PHE A 121 11.90 18.25 2.28
N ASN A 122 10.68 18.76 2.13
CA ASN A 122 10.41 19.98 1.39
C ASN A 122 11.06 21.21 2.07
N GLU A 123 11.01 21.31 3.40
CA GLU A 123 11.68 22.37 4.17
C GLU A 123 13.20 22.39 3.90
N VAL A 124 13.85 21.21 3.98
CA VAL A 124 15.28 21.07 3.71
C VAL A 124 15.59 21.35 2.24
N ARG A 125 14.73 20.89 1.32
CA ARG A 125 14.87 21.12 -0.12
C ARG A 125 14.87 22.60 -0.47
N GLU A 126 13.90 23.35 0.05
CA GLU A 126 13.81 24.80 -0.20
C GLU A 126 15.00 25.55 0.43
N ALA A 127 15.45 25.16 1.62
CA ALA A 127 16.65 25.73 2.24
C ALA A 127 17.93 25.51 1.41
N GLN A 128 18.12 24.30 0.85
CA GLN A 128 19.28 24.03 0.00
C GLN A 128 19.14 24.66 -1.39
N ARG A 129 17.91 24.83 -1.89
CA ARG A 129 17.63 25.55 -3.11
C ARG A 129 18.02 27.02 -3.02
N ALA A 130 17.72 27.67 -1.89
CA ALA A 130 18.16 29.05 -1.61
C ALA A 130 19.69 29.17 -1.55
N ARG A 131 20.40 28.09 -1.18
CA ARG A 131 21.87 28.03 -1.15
C ARG A 131 22.50 27.66 -2.50
N GLY A 132 21.69 27.47 -3.55
CA GLY A 132 22.17 27.06 -4.88
C GLY A 132 22.58 25.59 -4.99
N LEU A 133 22.33 24.77 -3.98
CA LEU A 133 22.79 23.37 -3.90
C LEU A 133 21.78 22.36 -4.45
N ASN A 134 20.97 22.75 -5.44
CA ASN A 134 19.83 21.99 -5.97
C ASN A 134 20.15 20.57 -6.43
N SER A 135 21.34 20.36 -7.00
CA SER A 135 21.75 19.07 -7.58
C SER A 135 22.60 18.23 -6.64
N ASN A 136 22.95 18.75 -5.45
CA ASN A 136 23.80 18.03 -4.52
C ASN A 136 22.97 17.17 -3.58
N ILE A 137 22.83 15.89 -3.92
CA ILE A 137 22.10 14.90 -3.13
C ILE A 137 22.66 14.81 -1.71
N ALA A 138 23.98 14.90 -1.52
CA ALA A 138 24.58 14.85 -0.18
C ALA A 138 24.19 16.07 0.68
N ALA A 139 24.09 17.26 0.09
CA ALA A 139 23.66 18.47 0.79
C ALA A 139 22.19 18.41 1.27
N LEU A 140 21.35 17.61 0.61
CA LEU A 140 19.97 17.35 1.02
C LEU A 140 19.85 16.19 2.00
N ALA A 141 20.55 15.09 1.72
CA ALA A 141 20.44 13.84 2.45
C ALA A 141 21.02 13.95 3.87
N ILE A 142 22.22 14.52 4.03
CA ILE A 142 22.89 14.58 5.34
C ILE A 142 22.03 15.34 6.38
N PRO A 143 21.52 16.55 6.11
CA PRO A 143 20.66 17.25 7.08
C PRO A 143 19.36 16.51 7.37
N LEU A 144 18.75 15.89 6.35
CA LEU A 144 17.51 15.14 6.51
C LEU A 144 17.70 13.91 7.38
N ILE A 145 18.80 13.16 7.19
CA ILE A 145 19.14 11.99 8.00
C ILE A 145 19.33 12.41 9.46
N ILE A 146 20.11 13.46 9.72
CA ILE A 146 20.33 13.96 11.09
C ILE A 146 19.01 14.37 11.75
N LYS A 147 18.14 15.10 11.03
CA LYS A 147 16.81 15.47 11.53
C LYS A 147 15.95 14.22 11.83
N THR A 148 15.99 13.22 10.94
CA THR A 148 15.20 11.99 11.08
C THR A 148 15.66 11.15 12.27
N ILE A 149 16.98 11.04 12.51
CA ILE A 149 17.53 10.31 13.67
C ILE A 149 17.11 11.00 14.98
N ARG A 150 17.22 12.34 15.06
CA ARG A 150 16.77 13.08 16.25
C ARG A 150 15.29 12.87 16.52
N MET A 151 14.47 12.97 15.48
CA MET A 151 13.04 12.72 15.56
C MET A 151 12.72 11.28 16.03
N ALA A 152 13.47 10.29 15.57
CA ALA A 152 13.32 8.92 16.05
C ALA A 152 13.64 8.79 17.54
N SER A 153 14.70 9.47 18.03
CA SER A 153 15.03 9.53 19.45
C SER A 153 13.94 10.20 20.27
N GLU A 154 13.41 11.34 19.82
CA GLU A 154 12.32 12.07 20.48
C GLU A 154 11.04 11.20 20.57
N VAL A 155 10.72 10.47 19.50
CA VAL A 155 9.57 9.54 19.48
C VAL A 155 9.81 8.37 20.44
N ALA A 156 11.01 7.81 20.47
CA ALA A 156 11.34 6.72 21.39
C ALA A 156 11.21 7.14 22.85
N GLU A 157 11.76 8.31 23.21
CA GLU A 157 11.65 8.89 24.56
C GLU A 157 10.18 9.16 24.92
N ALA A 158 9.40 9.71 23.99
CA ALA A 158 7.97 9.96 24.21
C ALA A 158 7.16 8.67 24.38
N LEU A 159 7.53 7.59 23.68
CA LEU A 159 6.91 6.27 23.85
C LEU A 159 7.24 5.67 25.21
N GLU A 160 8.49 5.76 25.66
CA GLU A 160 8.92 5.31 26.99
C GLU A 160 8.23 6.08 28.11
N ALA A 161 8.12 7.40 27.99
CA ALA A 161 7.39 8.26 28.93
C ALA A 161 5.89 7.91 29.04
N ARG A 162 5.29 7.38 27.96
CA ARG A 162 3.90 6.88 27.94
C ARG A 162 3.78 5.42 28.38
N CYS A 163 4.83 4.88 29.00
CA CYS A 163 4.93 3.48 29.44
C CYS A 163 4.81 2.46 28.30
N TYR A 164 5.12 2.85 27.05
CA TYR A 164 5.15 1.92 25.93
C TYR A 164 6.45 1.09 25.95
N ASN A 165 6.45 0.06 26.80
CA ASN A 165 7.57 -0.87 26.90
C ASN A 165 7.51 -1.88 25.75
N VAL A 166 8.29 -1.64 24.69
CA VAL A 166 8.42 -2.57 23.55
C VAL A 166 8.77 -3.99 24.05
N GLY A 167 9.58 -4.14 25.09
CA GLY A 167 9.91 -5.45 25.68
C GLY A 167 8.80 -6.15 26.46
N ALA A 168 7.80 -5.43 26.99
CA ALA A 168 6.69 -6.04 27.74
C ALA A 168 5.72 -6.80 26.81
N VAL A 169 5.55 -6.29 25.58
CA VAL A 169 4.67 -6.90 24.57
C VAL A 169 5.21 -8.25 24.08
N ASP A 170 6.53 -8.48 24.12
CA ASP A 170 7.11 -9.81 23.83
C ASP A 170 6.79 -10.83 24.92
N LYS A 171 6.80 -10.41 26.19
CA LYS A 171 6.50 -11.29 27.33
C LYS A 171 5.03 -11.75 27.31
N VAL A 172 4.09 -10.84 27.10
CA VAL A 172 2.65 -11.17 27.04
C VAL A 172 2.32 -12.14 25.90
N SER A 173 2.99 -12.03 24.75
CA SER A 173 2.78 -12.95 23.62
C SER A 173 3.45 -14.32 23.84
N ASN A 174 4.59 -14.36 24.52
CA ASN A 174 5.30 -15.61 24.83
C ASN A 174 4.59 -16.39 25.95
N ASP A 175 4.07 -15.68 26.95
CA ASP A 175 3.31 -16.24 28.07
C ASP A 175 2.03 -16.97 27.60
N LYS A 176 1.25 -16.36 26.69
CA LYS A 176 0.11 -17.03 26.04
C LYS A 176 0.47 -18.29 25.24
N LYS A 177 1.73 -18.42 24.79
CA LYS A 177 2.18 -19.58 24.01
C LYS A 177 2.60 -20.75 24.90
N ASN A 178 2.89 -20.52 26.19
CA ASN A 178 3.31 -21.57 27.12
C ASN A 178 2.43 -21.64 28.39
N PRO A 179 1.14 -22.02 28.27
CA PRO A 179 0.23 -22.18 29.41
C PRO A 179 0.59 -23.36 30.32
N HIS A 180 1.61 -24.17 29.99
CA HIS A 180 2.02 -25.32 30.78
C HIS A 180 3.04 -25.00 31.89
N ASN A 181 3.59 -23.78 31.92
CA ASN A 181 4.60 -23.39 32.91
C ASN A 181 4.00 -23.01 34.29
N GLU A 182 2.69 -22.76 34.38
CA GLU A 182 2.00 -22.41 35.64
C GLU A 182 1.55 -23.62 36.49
N ARG A 183 1.70 -24.86 36.00
CA ARG A 183 1.29 -26.06 36.75
C ARG A 183 2.39 -26.71 37.59
N ILE A 184 3.56 -26.09 37.68
CA ILE A 184 4.70 -26.60 38.45
C ILE A 184 5.17 -25.52 39.43
N ILE A 185 4.27 -25.00 40.26
CA ILE A 185 4.59 -24.37 41.54
C ILE A 185 3.48 -24.73 42.52
#